data_AF-A0A1Q7PSF1-F1
#
_entry.id   AF-A0A1Q7PSF1-F1
#
_cell.length_a   1.000
_cell.length_b   1.000
_cell.length_c   1.000
_cell.angle_alpha   90.00
_cell.angle_beta   90.00
_cell.angle_gamma   90.00
#
_symmetry.space_group_name_H-M   'P 1'
#
loop_
_entity.id
_entity.type
_entity.pdbx_description
1 polymer ?
#
loop_
_entity_poly.entity_id
_entity_poly.type
_entity_poly.pdbx_seq_one_letter_code
_entity_poly.pdbx_strand_id
1 'polypeptide(L)' 'MNFEKSLRRLDEIIVALEGEQVGLDASLKLFEEGVELLRDASAELDKAETKVHMLLEKSDGGFELREMDL' A
#
# COMPACT_ATOMS: atom_id res chain seq x y z
N MET A 1 -5.10 -7.79 5.99
CA MET A 1 -5.65 -6.45 5.72
C MET A 1 -6.01 -6.40 4.23
N ASN A 2 -7.00 -5.62 3.80
CA ASN A 2 -7.16 -5.28 2.37
C ASN A 2 -6.90 -3.78 2.21
N PHE A 3 -6.60 -3.33 0.99
CA PHE A 3 -6.16 -1.97 0.70
C PHE A 3 -7.03 -0.88 1.35
N GLU A 4 -8.36 -0.98 1.26
CA GLU A 4 -9.27 0.02 1.82
C GLU A 4 -9.32 0.02 3.35
N LYS A 5 -8.95 -1.10 4.01
CA LYS A 5 -8.76 -1.12 5.46
C LYS A 5 -7.42 -0.48 5.84
N SER A 6 -6.36 -0.72 5.08
CA SER A 6 -5.06 -0.08 5.32
C SER A 6 -5.16 1.44 5.20
N LEU A 7 -5.84 1.93 4.17
CA LEU A 7 -6.08 3.37 4.00
C LEU A 7 -6.89 3.98 5.14
N ARG A 8 -8.01 3.35 5.53
CA ARG A 8 -8.80 3.83 6.68
C ARG A 8 -7.99 3.87 7.97
N ARG A 9 -7.14 2.87 8.20
CA ARG A 9 -6.29 2.84 9.38
C ARG A 9 -5.21 3.92 9.35
N LEU A 10 -4.64 4.21 8.17
CA LEU A 10 -3.71 5.33 7.99
C LEU A 10 -4.38 6.67 8.32
N ASP A 11 -5.63 6.90 7.89
CA ASP A 11 -6.38 8.11 8.24
C ASP A 11 -6.59 8.23 9.76
N GLU A 12 -6.95 7.13 10.43
CA GLU A 12 -7.08 7.09 11.90
C GLU A 12 -5.76 7.41 12.61
N ILE A 13 -4.64 6.90 12.08
CA ILE A 13 -3.30 7.17 12.61
C ILE A 13 -2.95 8.66 12.45
N ILE A 14 -3.24 9.26 11.30
CA ILE A 14 -3.01 10.69 11.05
C ILE A 14 -3.79 11.53 12.07
N VAL A 15 -5.10 11.26 12.22
CA VAL A 15 -5.94 11.97 13.20
C VAL A 15 -5.43 11.80 14.63
N ALA A 16 -4.95 10.60 14.98
CA ALA A 16 -4.38 10.35 16.30
C ALA A 16 -3.08 11.13 16.53
N LEU A 17 -2.20 11.20 15.53
CA LEU A 17 -0.92 11.93 15.60
C LEU A 17 -1.10 13.46 15.62
N GLU A 18 -2.19 13.97 15.03
CA GLU A 18 -2.55 15.40 15.10
C GLU A 18 -3.12 15.81 16.48
N GLY A 19 -3.51 14.84 17.31
CA GLY A 19 -4.05 15.08 18.64
C GLY A 19 -2.99 15.56 19.64
N GLU A 20 -3.27 16.65 20.36
CA GLU A 20 -2.37 17.29 21.33
C GLU A 20 -1.91 16.41 22.52
N GLN A 21 -2.52 15.23 22.70
CA GLN A 21 -2.30 14.36 23.87
C GLN A 21 -1.57 13.04 23.55
N VAL A 22 -1.13 12.82 22.31
CA VAL A 22 -0.35 11.63 21.97
C VAL A 22 1.09 11.79 22.50
N GLY A 23 1.42 10.98 23.52
CA GLY A 23 2.77 10.93 24.08
C GLY A 23 3.75 10.24 23.12
N LEU A 24 5.05 10.57 23.25
CA LEU A 24 6.13 10.13 22.36
C LEU A 24 6.14 8.61 22.07
N ASP A 25 5.98 7.77 23.10
CA ASP A 25 5.97 6.31 22.92
C ASP A 25 4.79 5.83 22.05
N ALA A 26 3.62 6.45 22.23
CA ALA A 26 2.46 6.18 21.39
C ALA A 26 2.66 6.72 19.97
N SER A 27 3.28 7.90 19.81
CA SER A 27 3.61 8.46 18.49
C SER A 27 4.52 7.53 17.69
N LEU A 28 5.54 6.96 18.33
CA LEU A 28 6.49 6.05 17.69
C LEU A 28 5.80 4.76 17.24
N LYS A 29 4.93 4.18 18.08
CA LYS A 29 4.15 2.99 17.70
C LYS A 29 3.19 3.25 16.55
N LEU A 30 2.48 4.38 16.57
CA LEU A 30 1.58 4.78 15.49
C LEU A 30 2.34 5.03 14.18
N PHE A 31 3.54 5.60 14.26
CA PHE A 31 4.41 5.80 13.11
C PHE A 31 4.90 4.48 12.52
N GLU A 32 5.38 3.55 13.35
CA GLU A 32 5.79 2.20 12.92
C GLU A 32 4.63 1.46 12.25
N GLU A 33 3.44 1.49 12.87
CA GLU A 33 2.22 0.92 12.29
C GLU A 33 1.91 1.55 10.93
N GLY A 34 1.98 2.87 10.82
CA GLY A 34 1.76 3.60 9.57
C GLY A 34 2.71 3.17 8.45
N VAL A 35 4.00 2.99 8.77
CA VAL A 35 5.02 2.52 7.81
C VAL A 35 4.69 1.11 7.30
N GLU A 36 4.30 0.20 8.19
CA GLU A 36 3.91 -1.16 7.80
C GLU A 36 2.67 -1.16 6.89
N LEU A 37 1.65 -0.38 7.24
CA LEU A 37 0.42 -0.25 6.44
C LEU A 37 0.68 0.30 5.05
N LEU A 38 1.56 1.31 4.94
CA LEU A 38 1.98 1.88 3.66
C LEU A 38 2.69 0.85 2.80
N ARG A 39 3.61 0.07 3.38
CA ARG A 39 4.34 -0.98 2.67
C ARG A 39 3.39 -2.05 2.12
N ASP A 40 2.43 -2.48 2.94
CA ASP A 40 1.45 -3.48 2.54
C ASP A 40 0.49 -2.95 1.47
N ALA A 41 0.06 -1.68 1.58
CA ALA A 41 -0.79 -1.03 0.60
C ALA A 41 -0.09 -0.90 -0.76
N SER A 42 1.18 -0.49 -0.79
CA SER A 42 2.00 -0.46 -2.01
C SER A 42 2.10 -1.85 -2.65
N ALA A 43 2.40 -2.88 -1.87
CA ALA A 43 2.50 -4.25 -2.39
C ALA A 43 1.16 -4.79 -2.95
N GLU A 44 0.02 -4.32 -2.45
CA GLU A 44 -1.29 -4.66 -2.99
C GLU A 44 -1.57 -3.91 -4.31
N LEU A 45 -1.17 -2.64 -4.41
CA LEU A 45 -1.25 -1.86 -5.64
C LEU A 45 -0.38 -2.44 -6.76
N ASP A 46 0.84 -2.86 -6.46
CA ASP A 46 1.75 -3.47 -7.45
C ASP A 46 1.14 -4.76 -8.05
N LYS A 47 0.49 -5.57 -7.21
CA LYS A 47 -0.25 -6.76 -7.67
C LYS A 47 -1.47 -6.36 -8.51
N ALA A 48 -2.15 -5.31 -8.07
CA ALA A 48 -3.14 -4.53 -8.80
C ALA A 48 -2.76 -4.31 -10.27
N GLU A 49 -1.70 -3.52 -10.42
CA GLU A 49 -1.11 -3.06 -11.67
C GLU A 49 -0.66 -4.23 -12.53
N THR A 50 0.11 -5.17 -11.97
CA THR A 50 0.57 -6.37 -12.68
C THR A 50 -0.61 -7.16 -13.28
N LYS A 51 -1.71 -7.28 -12.53
CA LYS A 51 -2.91 -7.98 -13.02
C LYS A 51 -3.60 -7.21 -14.14
N VAL A 52 -3.66 -5.88 -14.07
CA VAL A 52 -4.20 -5.04 -15.14
C VAL A 52 -3.36 -5.19 -16.42
N HIS A 53 -2.03 -5.11 -16.32
CA HIS A 53 -1.13 -5.31 -17.44
C HIS A 53 -1.34 -6.67 -18.11
N MET A 54 -1.35 -7.76 -17.33
CA MET A 54 -1.61 -9.11 -17.87
C MET A 54 -2.97 -9.25 -18.56
N LEU A 55 -3.99 -8.50 -18.14
CA LEU A 55 -5.31 -8.53 -18.78
C LEU A 55 -5.34 -7.73 -20.08
N LEU A 56 -4.61 -6.61 -20.15
CA LEU A 56 -4.45 -5.82 -21.36
C LEU A 56 -3.67 -6.59 -22.43
N GLU A 57 -2.53 -7.20 -22.06
CA GLU A 57 -1.71 -8.05 -22.95
C GLU A 57 -2.49 -9.26 -23.49
N LYS A 58 -3.41 -9.83 -22.71
CA LYS A 58 -4.28 -10.93 -23.19
C LYS A 58 -5.37 -10.45 -24.14
N SER A 59 -5.75 -9.18 -24.05
CA SER A 59 -6.84 -8.61 -24.84
C SER A 59 -6.37 -8.12 -26.21
N ASP A 60 -5.09 -7.77 -26.37
CA ASP A 60 -4.53 -7.27 -27.64
C ASP A 60 -3.87 -8.36 -28.52
N GLY A 61 -3.65 -9.57 -28.00
CA GLY A 61 -3.09 -10.70 -28.76
C GLY A 61 -1.61 -10.54 -29.13
N GLY A 62 -0.90 -9.57 -28.57
CA GLY A 62 0.52 -9.31 -28.81
C GLY A 62 1.38 -9.81 -27.66
N PHE A 63 2.16 -10.86 -27.90
CA PHE A 63 3.17 -11.33 -26.95
C PHE A 63 4.47 -10.54 -27.17
N GLU A 64 4.90 -9.73 -26.20
CA GLU A 64 6.31 -9.30 -26.10
C GLU A 64 6.86 -9.71 -24.73
N LEU A 65 7.95 -10.47 -24.76
CA LEU A 65 8.58 -11.08 -23.61
C LEU A 65 9.39 -10.07 -22.79
N ARG A 66 9.01 -9.96 -21.51
CA ARG A 66 9.84 -9.81 -20.30
C ARG A 66 11.22 -9.14 -20.43
N GLU A 67 11.37 -8.05 -19.68
CA GLU A 67 12.51 -7.86 -18.78
C GLU A 67 12.02 -7.95 -17.33
N MET A 68 12.01 -9.16 -16.78
CA MET A 68 12.25 -9.29 -15.34
C MET A 68 13.76 -9.14 -15.17
N ASP A 69 14.22 -7.90 -15.15
CA ASP A 69 15.60 -7.62 -14.81
C ASP A 69 15.81 -7.86 -13.31
N LEU A 70 16.90 -8.58 -13.06
CA LEU A 70 17.44 -9.05 -11.79
C LEU A 70 17.84 -7.92 -10.85
#